data_AF-A0A254NC17-F1
#
_entry.id   AF-A0A254NC17-F1
#
_cell.length_a   1.000
_cell.length_b   1.000
_cell.length_c   1.000
_cell.angle_alpha   90.00
_cell.angle_beta   90.00
_cell.angle_gamma   90.00
#
_symmetry.space_group_name_H-M   'P 1'
#
loop_
_entity.id
_entity.type
_entity.pdbx_description
1 polymer ?
#
loop_
_entity_poly.entity_id
_entity_poly.type
_entity_poly.pdbx_seq_one_letter_code
_entity_poly.pdbx_strand_id
1 'polypeptide(L)'
;MPEYAVLPPPLLTVARLVDPPVSDGMPLHTATWPMGWVFREQSFDSVTRVRRGLLYEPFPGGQPRACLTRGHPSQTLYNPRQGESLTKTLFWFWPCQSLLRQPRGGEGLTLALGKDESRSSWRIVQVERVVGDDVLVTLKVLSAFGVLPDLKIGAVPAEHLESVRRALDRVLDSAFREGPTSVVDQCRNAAVVLLGRWMAATGNDAKLMELDLGALVRKIREVPFGLAAVAGVAEMINRLHPRGKANEQESKGWRLAQEEDGEAAVHAIGFILREIGWAM
;
A
#
# COMPACT_ATOMS: atom_id res chain seq x y z
N MET A 1 -16.40 -3.14 33.43
CA MET A 1 -15.19 -2.29 33.31
C MET A 1 -13.98 -3.20 33.44
N PRO A 2 -12.94 -3.07 32.62
CA PRO A 2 -11.78 -3.95 32.70
C PRO A 2 -11.11 -3.80 34.06
N GLU A 3 -11.06 -4.89 34.84
CA GLU A 3 -10.51 -4.88 36.20
C GLU A 3 -8.98 -5.03 36.21
N TYR A 4 -8.40 -5.57 35.14
CA TYR A 4 -6.99 -5.91 35.01
C TYR A 4 -6.44 -5.48 33.65
N ALA A 5 -5.13 -5.20 33.58
CA ALA A 5 -4.44 -4.94 32.31
C ALA A 5 -4.18 -6.25 31.54
N VAL A 6 -4.16 -6.16 30.21
CA VAL A 6 -3.80 -7.28 29.33
C VAL A 6 -2.28 -7.42 29.26
N LEU A 7 -1.76 -8.64 29.41
CA LEU A 7 -0.33 -8.98 29.30
C LEU A 7 -0.09 -10.12 28.30
N PRO A 8 0.88 -9.97 27.38
CA PRO A 8 1.62 -8.74 27.07
C PRO A 8 0.68 -7.62 26.57
N PRO A 9 1.07 -6.33 26.69
CA PRO A 9 0.26 -5.25 26.14
C PRO A 9 0.11 -5.47 24.62
N PRO A 10 -1.11 -5.33 24.08
CA PRO A 10 -1.31 -5.52 22.65
C PRO A 10 -0.60 -4.43 21.85
N LEU A 11 -0.22 -4.74 20.62
CA LEU A 11 0.31 -3.73 19.71
C LEU A 11 -0.82 -2.77 19.28
N LEU A 12 -0.67 -1.51 19.67
CA LEU A 12 -1.61 -0.44 19.33
C LEU A 12 -0.94 0.54 18.37
N THR A 13 -1.66 0.92 17.32
CA THR A 13 -1.20 1.90 16.33
C THR A 13 -2.31 2.91 16.08
N VAL A 14 -1.95 4.19 15.96
CA VAL A 14 -2.92 5.23 15.60
C VAL A 14 -3.39 4.98 14.17
N ALA A 15 -4.69 5.11 13.96
CA ALA A 15 -5.35 4.89 12.69
C ALA A 15 -6.16 6.12 12.28
N ARG A 16 -6.22 6.38 10.97
CA ARG A 16 -7.08 7.42 10.41
C ARG A 16 -7.59 6.99 9.03
N LEU A 17 -8.88 7.18 8.79
CA LEU A 17 -9.44 7.03 7.45
C LEU A 17 -8.94 8.17 6.56
N VAL A 18 -8.39 7.81 5.40
CA VAL A 18 -7.92 8.74 4.38
C VAL A 18 -8.98 8.79 3.28
N ASP A 19 -9.63 9.94 3.14
CA ASP A 19 -10.44 10.24 1.95
C ASP A 19 -9.50 10.62 0.78
N PRO A 20 -9.82 10.24 -0.47
CA PRO A 20 -8.97 10.47 -1.64
C PRO A 20 -8.64 11.96 -1.87
N PRO A 21 -7.46 12.26 -2.45
CA PRO A 21 -6.34 12.82 -1.74
C PRO A 21 -6.53 14.33 -1.48
N VAL A 22 -6.85 14.69 -0.23
CA VAL A 22 -6.74 16.08 0.24
C VAL A 22 -5.56 16.18 1.20
N SER A 23 -4.56 16.92 0.71
CA SER A 23 -3.42 17.55 1.38
C SER A 23 -2.54 16.71 2.30
N ASP A 24 -1.30 16.56 1.82
CA ASP A 24 -0.14 15.94 2.43
C ASP A 24 0.44 16.72 3.64
N GLY A 25 -0.39 17.47 4.37
CA GLY A 25 0.09 18.54 5.25
C GLY A 25 -0.47 18.56 6.66
N MET A 26 -1.39 17.65 7.03
CA MET A 26 -1.94 17.68 8.39
C MET A 26 -1.20 16.69 9.29
N PRO A 27 -0.39 17.16 10.27
CA PRO A 27 0.28 16.26 11.19
C PRO A 27 -0.76 15.40 11.90
N LEU A 28 -0.43 14.14 12.18
CA LEU A 28 -1.30 13.29 13.00
C LEU A 28 -1.30 13.75 14.47
N HIS A 29 -0.67 14.90 14.79
CA HIS A 29 -0.65 15.51 16.11
C HIS A 29 -0.45 17.02 16.14
N THR A 30 -1.22 17.68 17.03
CA THR A 30 -0.67 18.70 17.94
C THR A 30 -0.06 18.00 19.16
N ALA A 31 0.91 18.63 19.82
CA ALA A 31 1.80 18.08 20.86
C ALA A 31 1.12 17.50 22.13
N THR A 32 -0.21 17.41 22.15
CA THR A 32 -1.05 16.88 23.23
C THR A 32 -2.04 15.86 22.65
N TRP A 33 -1.55 14.67 22.30
CA TRP A 33 -2.27 13.38 22.09
C TRP A 33 -3.52 13.35 21.17
N PRO A 34 -3.62 12.42 20.19
CA PRO A 34 -4.58 12.57 19.11
C PRO A 34 -5.91 11.91 19.48
N MET A 35 -7.01 12.63 19.38
CA MET A 35 -8.37 12.09 19.43
C MET A 35 -8.66 11.31 18.12
N GLY A 36 -7.80 10.34 17.77
CA GLY A 36 -7.84 9.55 16.55
C GLY A 36 -8.28 8.11 16.79
N TRP A 37 -8.58 7.37 15.72
CA TRP A 37 -8.87 5.95 15.82
C TRP A 37 -7.62 5.16 16.24
N VAL A 38 -7.82 3.98 16.81
CA VAL A 38 -6.74 3.08 17.25
C VAL A 38 -6.97 1.71 16.62
N PHE A 39 -5.94 1.22 15.94
CA PHE A 39 -5.87 -0.14 15.42
C PHE A 39 -5.10 -1.02 16.40
N ARG A 40 -5.77 -2.07 16.88
CA ARG A 40 -5.17 -3.12 17.70
C ARG A 40 -4.89 -4.33 16.81
N GLU A 41 -3.62 -4.59 16.55
CA GLU A 41 -3.22 -5.69 15.67
C GLU A 41 -3.46 -7.05 16.33
N GLN A 42 -4.04 -7.99 15.57
CA GLN A 42 -4.20 -9.39 15.97
C GLN A 42 -3.23 -10.30 15.23
N SER A 43 -3.00 -10.04 13.94
CA SER A 43 -2.06 -10.80 13.13
C SER A 43 -1.50 -9.96 11.98
N PHE A 44 -0.26 -10.27 11.61
CA PHE A 44 0.39 -9.76 10.41
C PHE A 44 1.01 -10.92 9.64
N ASP A 45 0.63 -11.07 8.37
CA ASP A 45 1.28 -11.97 7.42
C ASP A 45 2.23 -11.15 6.55
N SER A 46 3.53 -11.39 6.68
CA SER A 46 4.57 -10.66 5.96
C SER A 46 4.66 -11.06 4.48
N VAL A 47 4.25 -12.28 4.11
CA VAL A 47 4.27 -12.78 2.74
C VAL A 47 3.14 -12.16 1.93
N THR A 48 1.91 -12.25 2.45
CA THR A 48 0.74 -11.68 1.78
C THR A 48 0.55 -10.18 2.07
N ARG A 49 1.32 -9.63 3.02
CA ARG A 49 1.24 -8.25 3.50
C ARG A 49 -0.18 -7.87 3.88
N VAL A 50 -0.79 -8.75 4.66
CA VAL A 50 -2.14 -8.58 5.22
C VAL A 50 -2.01 -8.38 6.72
N ARG A 51 -2.68 -7.35 7.23
CA ARG A 51 -2.90 -7.13 8.66
C ARG A 51 -4.35 -7.40 8.99
N ARG A 52 -4.60 -8.00 10.14
CA ARG A 52 -5.94 -8.18 10.69
C ARG A 52 -5.97 -7.68 12.12
N GLY A 53 -6.99 -6.93 12.48
CA GLY A 53 -7.08 -6.35 13.81
C GLY A 53 -8.37 -5.60 14.08
N LEU A 54 -8.53 -5.19 15.33
CA LEU A 54 -9.71 -4.49 15.81
C LEU A 54 -9.51 -2.98 15.72
N LEU A 55 -10.53 -2.28 15.22
CA LEU A 55 -10.51 -0.84 15.06
C LEU A 55 -11.43 -0.18 16.07
N TYR A 56 -10.86 0.75 16.80
CA TYR A 56 -11.57 1.51 17.82
C TYR A 56 -11.53 3.00 17.51
N GLU A 57 -12.54 3.72 17.98
CA GLU A 57 -12.55 5.18 17.97
C GLU A 57 -12.64 5.71 19.41
N PRO A 58 -12.23 6.98 19.66
CA PRO A 58 -12.28 7.55 21.01
C PRO A 58 -13.71 7.57 21.55
N PHE A 59 -13.88 7.15 22.80
CA PHE A 59 -15.16 7.29 23.48
C PHE A 59 -15.54 8.78 23.62
N PRO A 60 -16.78 9.18 23.28
CA PRO A 60 -17.16 10.59 23.26
C PRO A 60 -17.13 11.25 24.65
N GLY A 61 -16.84 12.56 24.64
CA GLY A 61 -16.69 13.40 25.83
C GLY A 61 -15.23 13.56 26.27
N GLY A 62 -14.98 14.44 27.25
CA GLY A 62 -13.63 14.76 27.70
C GLY A 62 -12.82 13.51 28.12
N GLN A 63 -11.57 13.47 27.66
CA GLN A 63 -10.57 12.44 27.97
C GLN A 63 -9.21 13.10 28.26
N PRO A 64 -8.34 12.44 29.05
CA PRO A 64 -8.52 11.15 29.70
C PRO A 64 -9.48 11.21 30.90
N ARG A 65 -9.90 10.04 31.42
CA ARG A 65 -10.80 9.95 32.57
C ARG A 65 -10.15 9.19 33.72
N ALA A 66 -10.38 9.67 34.94
CA ALA A 66 -10.03 8.93 36.14
C ALA A 66 -10.95 7.71 36.25
N CYS A 67 -10.34 6.52 36.35
CA CYS A 67 -11.02 5.25 36.45
C CYS A 67 -10.46 4.47 37.63
N LEU A 68 -11.36 3.83 38.37
CA LEU A 68 -11.01 2.93 39.45
C LEU A 68 -10.61 1.57 38.86
N THR A 69 -9.36 1.18 39.02
CA THR A 69 -8.81 -0.10 38.51
C THR A 69 -8.25 -0.93 39.66
N ARG A 70 -8.18 -2.25 39.52
CA ARG A 70 -7.40 -3.04 40.49
C ARG A 70 -5.91 -2.93 40.16
N GLY A 71 -5.07 -2.98 41.20
CA GLY A 71 -3.63 -3.12 41.04
C GLY A 71 -3.28 -4.33 40.16
N HIS A 72 -2.28 -4.18 39.31
CA HIS A 72 -1.89 -5.26 38.41
C HIS A 72 -1.16 -6.38 39.17
N PRO A 73 -1.41 -7.68 38.91
CA PRO A 73 -0.75 -8.77 39.65
C PRO A 73 0.78 -8.79 39.58
N SER A 74 1.38 -8.25 38.51
CA SER A 74 2.84 -8.09 38.37
C SER A 74 3.39 -6.75 38.87
N GLN A 75 2.54 -5.82 39.34
CA GLN A 75 3.00 -4.61 40.04
C GLN A 75 3.38 -4.98 41.48
N THR A 76 4.50 -5.67 41.65
CA THR A 76 5.02 -6.10 42.96
C THR A 76 5.77 -5.00 43.72
N LEU A 77 6.12 -3.87 43.07
CA LEU A 77 6.93 -2.79 43.67
C LEU A 77 6.12 -1.71 44.39
N TYR A 78 4.83 -1.61 44.11
CA TYR A 78 3.86 -0.86 44.90
C TYR A 78 2.74 -1.83 45.17
N ASN A 79 2.66 -2.30 46.41
CA ASN A 79 1.74 -3.33 46.84
C ASN A 79 0.51 -2.62 47.45
N PRO A 80 -0.47 -2.11 46.67
CA PRO A 80 -1.77 -1.84 47.24
C PRO A 80 -2.28 -3.19 47.76
N ARG A 81 -2.85 -3.23 48.96
CA ARG A 81 -3.34 -4.49 49.55
C ARG A 81 -4.21 -5.21 48.52
N GLN A 82 -4.13 -6.54 48.40
CA GLN A 82 -5.01 -7.29 47.48
C GLN A 82 -6.46 -6.79 47.60
N GLY A 83 -7.00 -6.20 46.53
CA GLY A 83 -8.34 -5.62 46.52
C GLY A 83 -8.42 -4.09 46.65
N GLU A 84 -7.32 -3.39 46.91
CA GLU A 84 -7.30 -1.92 46.89
C GLU A 84 -7.40 -1.41 45.46
N SER A 85 -8.42 -0.58 45.27
CA SER A 85 -8.69 0.12 44.03
C SER A 85 -7.72 1.29 43.82
N LEU A 86 -7.00 1.27 42.70
CA LEU A 86 -6.14 2.35 42.24
C LEU A 86 -6.89 3.23 41.26
N THR A 87 -6.94 4.53 41.54
CA THR A 87 -7.37 5.52 40.56
C THR A 87 -6.28 5.68 39.50
N LYS A 88 -6.60 5.33 38.25
CA LYS A 88 -5.74 5.54 37.08
C LYS A 88 -6.43 6.45 36.07
N THR A 89 -5.66 7.35 35.48
CA THR A 89 -6.12 8.20 34.37
C THR A 89 -5.97 7.41 33.07
N LEU A 90 -7.10 7.02 32.46
CA LEU A 90 -7.15 6.15 31.29
C LEU A 90 -7.87 6.81 30.11
N PHE A 91 -7.48 6.41 28.90
CA PHE A 91 -8.19 6.71 27.66
C PHE A 91 -9.18 5.61 27.35
N TRP A 92 -10.37 6.01 26.92
CA TRP A 92 -11.48 5.10 26.65
C TRP A 92 -11.73 5.05 25.15
N PHE A 93 -11.93 3.84 24.66
CA PHE A 93 -12.20 3.57 23.27
C PHE A 93 -13.39 2.63 23.18
N TRP A 94 -14.12 2.73 22.08
CA TRP A 94 -15.24 1.84 21.75
C TRP A 94 -15.13 1.38 20.30
N PRO A 95 -15.84 0.32 19.90
CA PRO A 95 -15.77 -0.17 18.52
C PRO A 95 -16.07 0.95 17.51
N CYS A 96 -15.29 1.03 16.42
CA CYS A 96 -15.34 2.14 15.48
C CYS A 96 -16.64 2.17 14.65
N GLN A 97 -17.70 2.73 15.22
CA GLN A 97 -18.99 2.89 14.55
C GLN A 97 -18.90 3.85 13.37
N SER A 98 -17.98 4.81 13.40
CA SER A 98 -17.80 5.76 12.30
C SER A 98 -17.34 5.10 11.00
N LEU A 99 -16.54 4.02 11.06
CA LEU A 99 -16.18 3.25 9.87
C LEU A 99 -17.40 2.52 9.30
N LEU A 100 -18.22 1.90 10.17
CA LEU A 100 -19.41 1.16 9.74
C LEU A 100 -20.48 2.04 9.09
N ARG A 101 -20.46 3.36 9.34
CA ARG A 101 -21.33 4.34 8.68
C ARG A 101 -20.89 4.69 7.25
N GLN A 102 -19.68 4.31 6.85
CA GLN A 102 -19.20 4.52 5.48
C GLN A 102 -19.91 3.58 4.50
N PRO A 103 -20.00 3.94 3.21
CA PRO A 103 -20.50 3.04 2.17
C PRO A 103 -19.77 1.69 2.22
N ARG A 104 -20.54 0.59 2.18
CA ARG A 104 -20.01 -0.79 2.32
C ARG A 104 -19.16 -1.01 3.58
N GLY A 105 -19.48 -0.31 4.68
CA GLY A 105 -18.72 -0.40 5.92
C GLY A 105 -17.28 0.11 5.81
N GLY A 106 -16.96 0.89 4.76
CA GLY A 106 -15.62 1.38 4.49
C GLY A 106 -14.73 0.42 3.71
N GLU A 107 -15.27 -0.70 3.19
CA GLU A 107 -14.55 -1.55 2.26
C GLU A 107 -14.14 -0.77 1.01
N GLY A 108 -12.87 -0.93 0.66
CA GLY A 108 -12.25 -0.15 -0.39
C GLY A 108 -11.97 1.30 0.00
N LEU A 109 -11.83 1.63 1.28
CA LEU A 109 -11.22 2.88 1.71
C LEU A 109 -9.78 2.65 2.18
N THR A 110 -9.02 3.74 2.30
CA THR A 110 -7.62 3.69 2.75
C THR A 110 -7.53 4.08 4.22
N LEU A 111 -6.90 3.23 5.02
CA LEU A 111 -6.57 3.48 6.41
C LEU A 111 -5.07 3.77 6.53
N ALA A 112 -4.73 4.95 7.03
CA ALA A 112 -3.36 5.27 7.41
C ALA A 112 -3.10 4.75 8.83
N LEU A 113 -2.01 3.99 8.99
CA LEU A 113 -1.53 3.48 10.27
C LEU A 113 -0.18 4.09 10.60
N GLY A 114 -0.01 4.55 11.84
CA GLY A 114 1.25 5.09 12.34
C GLY A 114 1.17 6.58 12.62
N LYS A 115 2.32 7.23 12.73
CA LYS A 115 2.43 8.62 13.14
C LYS A 115 3.42 9.38 12.26
N ASP A 116 3.02 10.59 11.87
CA ASP A 116 3.82 11.57 11.12
C ASP A 116 4.60 10.93 9.95
N GLU A 117 5.94 10.99 9.96
CA GLU A 117 6.81 10.46 8.91
C GLU A 117 6.91 8.92 8.89
N SER A 118 6.45 8.24 9.95
CA SER A 118 6.43 6.78 10.07
C SER A 118 5.01 6.23 9.89
N ARG A 119 4.32 6.67 8.84
CA ARG A 119 2.97 6.20 8.47
C ARG A 119 3.01 5.20 7.32
N SER A 120 2.06 4.28 7.31
CA SER A 120 1.85 3.30 6.25
C SER A 120 0.38 3.31 5.80
N SER A 121 0.16 3.12 4.50
CA SER A 121 -1.18 3.17 3.90
C SER A 121 -1.69 1.77 3.59
N TRP A 122 -2.92 1.48 4.03
CA TRP A 122 -3.52 0.16 3.91
C TRP A 122 -4.93 0.25 3.34
N ARG A 123 -5.23 -0.58 2.36
CA ARG A 123 -6.58 -0.75 1.83
C ARG A 123 -7.39 -1.60 2.80
N ILE A 124 -8.59 -1.14 3.15
CA ILE A 124 -9.57 -1.97 3.84
C ILE A 124 -10.15 -2.93 2.82
N VAL A 125 -9.86 -4.22 2.96
CA VAL A 125 -10.35 -5.27 2.05
C VAL A 125 -11.60 -5.97 2.57
N GLN A 126 -11.79 -5.96 3.90
CA GLN A 126 -12.94 -6.59 4.53
C GLN A 126 -13.21 -5.95 5.89
N VAL A 127 -14.49 -5.79 6.23
CA VAL A 127 -14.94 -5.32 7.54
C VAL A 127 -15.97 -6.28 8.12
N GLU A 128 -15.75 -6.72 9.35
CA GLU A 128 -16.63 -7.64 10.07
C GLU A 128 -17.02 -7.03 11.42
N ARG A 129 -18.31 -7.11 11.77
CA ARG A 129 -18.74 -6.91 13.15
C ARG A 129 -18.77 -8.26 13.85
N VAL A 130 -17.91 -8.44 14.84
CA VAL A 130 -17.82 -9.71 15.58
C VAL A 130 -18.78 -9.72 16.76
N VAL A 131 -18.96 -10.91 17.36
CA VAL A 131 -19.75 -11.07 18.58
C VAL A 131 -19.17 -10.16 19.68
N GLY A 132 -19.99 -9.24 20.20
CA GLY A 132 -19.56 -8.18 21.13
C GLY A 132 -19.48 -6.78 20.53
N ASP A 133 -19.95 -6.59 19.29
CA ASP A 133 -19.98 -5.32 18.54
C ASP A 133 -18.61 -4.73 18.18
N ASP A 134 -17.53 -5.46 18.44
CA ASP A 134 -16.18 -5.12 18.00
C ASP A 134 -16.09 -5.06 16.47
N VAL A 135 -15.32 -4.10 15.96
CA VAL A 135 -15.11 -3.89 14.51
C VAL A 135 -13.77 -4.50 14.12
N LEU A 136 -13.82 -5.63 13.42
CA LEU A 136 -12.66 -6.32 12.89
C LEU A 136 -12.43 -5.88 11.45
N VAL A 137 -11.21 -5.44 11.15
CA VAL A 137 -10.81 -5.01 9.80
C VAL A 137 -9.68 -5.91 9.30
N THR A 138 -9.78 -6.27 8.02
CA THR A 138 -8.67 -6.87 7.27
C THR A 138 -8.12 -5.82 6.33
N LEU A 139 -6.82 -5.62 6.42
CA LEU A 139 -6.07 -4.57 5.75
C LEU A 139 -5.04 -5.21 4.82
N LYS A 140 -4.96 -4.74 3.58
CA LYS A 140 -3.94 -5.13 2.64
C LYS A 140 -3.07 -3.93 2.32
N VAL A 141 -1.75 -4.10 2.30
CA VAL A 141 -0.86 -2.99 2.01
C VAL A 141 -1.16 -2.42 0.63
N LEU A 142 -1.27 -1.10 0.53
CA LEU A 142 -1.19 -0.40 -0.75
C LEU A 142 0.30 -0.16 -0.99
N SER A 143 1.03 -1.17 -1.45
CA SER A 143 2.42 -0.96 -1.84
C SER A 143 2.77 -1.72 -3.10
N ALA A 144 3.33 -1.01 -4.08
CA ALA A 144 4.05 -1.57 -5.22
C ALA A 144 5.25 -2.45 -4.80
N PHE A 145 5.72 -2.31 -3.56
CA PHE A 145 6.92 -2.96 -2.99
C PHE A 145 6.82 -4.47 -2.76
N GLY A 146 5.69 -5.11 -3.08
CA GLY A 146 5.56 -6.58 -3.13
C GLY A 146 5.26 -7.12 -4.54
N VAL A 147 5.10 -6.22 -5.50
CA VAL A 147 4.72 -6.54 -6.87
C VAL A 147 5.93 -6.54 -7.79
N LEU A 148 6.79 -5.53 -7.64
CA LEU A 148 8.07 -5.45 -8.34
C LEU A 148 9.11 -6.34 -7.65
N PRO A 149 9.68 -7.34 -8.35
CA PRO A 149 10.76 -8.14 -7.80
C PRO A 149 12.04 -7.33 -7.67
N ASP A 150 12.93 -7.77 -6.78
CA ASP A 150 14.26 -7.17 -6.66
C ASP A 150 15.07 -7.39 -7.94
N LEU A 151 15.89 -6.42 -8.29
CA LEU A 151 16.72 -6.48 -9.49
C LEU A 151 17.93 -7.39 -9.26
N LYS A 152 18.09 -8.41 -10.10
CA LYS A 152 19.29 -9.24 -10.17
C LYS A 152 20.42 -8.47 -10.86
N ILE A 153 21.17 -7.70 -10.07
CA ILE A 153 22.20 -6.76 -10.56
C ILE A 153 23.16 -7.40 -11.56
N GLY A 154 23.62 -8.64 -11.30
CA GLY A 154 24.55 -9.34 -12.19
C GLY A 154 23.97 -9.79 -13.54
N ALA A 155 22.64 -9.78 -13.72
CA ALA A 155 21.98 -10.13 -14.98
C ALA A 155 21.79 -8.92 -15.91
N VAL A 156 21.92 -7.69 -15.38
CA VAL A 156 21.79 -6.46 -16.15
C VAL A 156 23.17 -6.01 -16.61
N PRO A 157 23.37 -5.71 -17.91
CA PRO A 157 24.62 -5.12 -18.38
C PRO A 157 24.96 -3.84 -17.63
N ALA A 158 26.23 -3.68 -17.24
CA ALA A 158 26.68 -2.57 -16.39
C ALA A 158 26.34 -1.18 -16.98
N GLU A 159 26.41 -1.06 -18.30
CA GLU A 159 26.05 0.16 -19.06
C GLU A 159 24.57 0.55 -18.97
N HIS A 160 23.69 -0.37 -18.58
CA HIS A 160 22.25 -0.14 -18.52
C HIS A 160 21.70 -0.10 -17.10
N LEU A 161 22.48 -0.56 -16.12
CA LEU A 161 22.05 -0.74 -14.73
C LEU A 161 21.46 0.54 -14.11
N GLU A 162 22.12 1.68 -14.27
CA GLU A 162 21.64 2.94 -13.70
C GLU A 162 20.32 3.40 -14.35
N SER A 163 20.21 3.27 -15.67
CA SER A 163 18.99 3.61 -16.40
C SER A 163 17.82 2.73 -15.98
N VAL A 164 18.06 1.43 -15.79
CA VAL A 164 17.05 0.47 -15.34
C VAL A 164 16.61 0.79 -13.91
N ARG A 165 17.57 1.02 -13.00
CA ARG A 165 17.27 1.38 -11.61
C ARG A 165 16.41 2.64 -11.52
N ARG A 166 16.82 3.73 -12.20
CA ARG A 166 16.05 4.98 -12.23
C ARG A 166 14.64 4.79 -12.80
N ALA A 167 14.46 3.90 -13.77
CA ALA A 167 13.13 3.60 -14.31
C ALA A 167 12.24 2.88 -13.29
N LEU A 168 12.78 1.89 -12.58
CA LEU A 168 12.05 1.18 -11.53
C LEU A 168 11.75 2.06 -10.32
N ASP A 169 12.70 2.91 -9.90
CA ASP A 169 12.51 3.85 -8.80
C ASP A 169 11.35 4.82 -9.10
N ARG A 170 11.24 5.32 -10.35
CA ARG A 170 10.10 6.17 -10.76
C ARG A 170 8.76 5.44 -10.75
N VAL A 171 8.73 4.17 -11.11
CA VAL A 171 7.50 3.36 -11.02
C VAL A 171 7.10 3.21 -9.55
N LEU A 172 8.06 2.92 -8.67
CA LEU A 172 7.82 2.81 -7.24
C LEU A 172 7.30 4.14 -6.67
N ASP A 173 8.02 5.23 -6.89
CA ASP A 173 7.65 6.57 -6.40
C ASP A 173 6.24 6.96 -6.86
N SER A 174 5.94 6.75 -8.14
CA SER A 174 4.63 7.04 -8.73
C SER A 174 3.53 6.18 -8.12
N ALA A 175 3.75 4.87 -8.02
CA ALA A 175 2.79 3.94 -7.44
C ALA A 175 2.49 4.19 -5.95
N PHE A 176 3.34 4.96 -5.25
CA PHE A 176 3.08 5.37 -3.86
C PHE A 176 2.39 6.73 -3.72
N ARG A 177 2.55 7.63 -4.69
CA ARG A 177 2.27 9.07 -4.50
C ARG A 177 1.32 9.66 -5.53
N GLU A 178 1.15 9.02 -6.66
CA GLU A 178 0.49 9.60 -7.82
C GLU A 178 -0.81 8.87 -8.17
N GLY A 179 -1.64 9.50 -9.00
CA GLY A 179 -2.87 8.90 -9.49
C GLY A 179 -2.63 7.82 -10.56
N PRO A 180 -3.64 6.98 -10.85
CA PRO A 180 -3.51 5.80 -11.71
C PRO A 180 -3.00 6.11 -13.12
N THR A 181 -3.40 7.24 -13.70
CA THR A 181 -2.89 7.70 -15.00
C THR A 181 -1.37 7.88 -14.99
N SER A 182 -0.83 8.46 -13.92
CA SER A 182 0.60 8.71 -13.78
C SER A 182 1.37 7.41 -13.57
N VAL A 183 0.83 6.51 -12.74
CA VAL A 183 1.39 5.17 -12.51
C VAL A 183 1.51 4.39 -13.82
N VAL A 184 0.45 4.38 -14.63
CA VAL A 184 0.46 3.74 -15.96
C VAL A 184 1.50 4.36 -16.88
N ASP A 185 1.67 5.69 -16.86
CA ASP A 185 2.67 6.38 -17.66
C ASP A 185 4.11 6.00 -17.25
N GLN A 186 4.39 6.00 -15.94
CA GLN A 186 5.70 5.58 -15.45
C GLN A 186 5.97 4.11 -15.74
N CYS A 187 4.96 3.24 -15.65
CA CYS A 187 5.08 1.85 -16.07
C CYS A 187 5.40 1.73 -17.57
N ARG A 188 4.73 2.52 -18.43
CA ARG A 188 5.05 2.54 -19.87
C ARG A 188 6.51 2.95 -20.11
N ASN A 189 6.95 4.02 -19.47
CA ASN A 189 8.32 4.52 -19.60
C ASN A 189 9.34 3.48 -19.10
N ALA A 190 9.04 2.79 -17.99
CA ALA A 190 9.86 1.70 -17.51
C ALA A 190 9.88 0.50 -18.45
N ALA A 191 8.75 0.08 -19.02
CA ALA A 191 8.71 -1.01 -19.99
C ALA A 191 9.56 -0.72 -21.23
N VAL A 192 9.55 0.53 -21.74
CA VAL A 192 10.43 0.94 -22.84
C VAL A 192 11.90 0.76 -22.47
N VAL A 193 12.31 1.24 -21.29
CA VAL A 193 13.69 1.11 -20.82
C VAL A 193 14.07 -0.36 -20.63
N LEU A 194 13.28 -1.13 -19.91
CA LEU A 194 13.57 -2.54 -19.61
C LEU A 194 13.72 -3.36 -20.89
N LEU A 195 12.72 -3.30 -21.76
CA LEU A 195 12.67 -4.10 -22.98
C LEU A 195 13.70 -3.62 -24.01
N GLY A 196 13.82 -2.31 -24.23
CA GLY A 196 14.78 -1.75 -25.17
C GLY A 196 16.22 -2.11 -24.81
N ARG A 197 16.60 -1.98 -23.52
CA ARG A 197 17.94 -2.34 -23.04
C ARG A 197 18.18 -3.85 -23.05
N TRP A 198 17.20 -4.66 -22.65
CA TRP A 198 17.33 -6.12 -22.67
C TRP A 198 17.50 -6.66 -24.10
N MET A 199 16.69 -6.16 -25.03
CA MET A 199 16.77 -6.59 -26.43
C MET A 199 18.05 -6.10 -27.10
N ALA A 200 18.51 -4.88 -26.80
CA ALA A 200 19.78 -4.38 -27.32
C ALA A 200 20.97 -5.21 -26.84
N ALA A 201 20.97 -5.60 -25.57
CA ALA A 201 22.00 -6.47 -25.00
C ALA A 201 21.98 -7.89 -25.56
N THR A 202 20.78 -8.45 -25.79
CA THR A 202 20.61 -9.84 -26.25
C THR A 202 20.79 -9.97 -27.77
N GLY A 203 20.27 -9.01 -28.53
CA GLY A 203 20.31 -8.99 -30.00
C GLY A 203 21.48 -8.21 -30.60
N ASN A 204 22.28 -7.54 -29.76
CA ASN A 204 23.41 -6.68 -30.17
C ASN A 204 23.02 -5.57 -31.18
N ASP A 205 21.82 -4.99 -31.00
CA ASP A 205 21.32 -3.88 -31.82
C ASP A 205 20.94 -2.68 -30.95
N ALA A 206 21.82 -1.69 -30.91
CA ALA A 206 21.65 -0.48 -30.11
C ALA A 206 20.42 0.35 -30.52
N LYS A 207 19.96 0.24 -31.77
CA LYS A 207 18.80 0.99 -32.28
C LYS A 207 17.50 0.60 -31.59
N LEU A 208 17.45 -0.59 -30.96
CA LEU A 208 16.30 -1.04 -30.20
C LEU A 208 16.01 -0.15 -28.99
N MET A 209 17.01 0.56 -28.47
CA MET A 209 16.86 1.43 -27.31
C MET A 209 16.18 2.77 -27.63
N GLU A 210 16.06 3.12 -28.91
CA GLU A 210 15.42 4.34 -29.40
C GLU A 210 13.94 4.13 -29.75
N LEU A 211 13.48 2.89 -29.74
CA LEU A 211 12.12 2.53 -30.12
C LEU A 211 11.11 2.83 -29.02
N ASP A 212 9.88 3.13 -29.45
CA ASP A 212 8.75 3.23 -28.53
C ASP A 212 8.22 1.85 -28.11
N LEU A 213 7.34 1.82 -27.10
CA LEU A 213 6.81 0.56 -26.59
C LEU A 213 6.03 -0.23 -27.65
N GLY A 214 5.31 0.46 -28.54
CA GLY A 214 4.53 -0.19 -29.59
C GLY A 214 5.40 -0.94 -30.60
N ALA A 215 6.52 -0.35 -31.02
CA ALA A 215 7.50 -0.97 -31.89
C ALA A 215 8.25 -2.10 -31.19
N LEU A 216 8.63 -1.92 -29.92
CA LEU A 216 9.26 -2.97 -29.10
C LEU A 216 8.35 -4.21 -28.97
N VAL A 217 7.06 -4.01 -28.67
CA VAL A 217 6.07 -5.10 -28.59
C VAL A 217 6.03 -5.94 -29.86
N ARG A 218 6.07 -5.31 -31.04
CA ARG A 218 6.06 -6.03 -32.32
C ARG A 218 7.32 -6.89 -32.47
N LYS A 219 8.50 -6.28 -32.23
CA LYS A 219 9.78 -6.98 -32.35
C LYS A 219 9.96 -8.13 -31.35
N ILE A 220 9.44 -8.00 -30.12
CA ILE A 220 9.53 -9.05 -29.10
C ILE A 220 8.76 -10.31 -29.49
N ARG A 221 7.67 -10.18 -30.26
CA ARG A 221 6.90 -11.33 -30.75
C ARG A 221 7.65 -12.11 -31.83
N GLU A 222 8.56 -11.45 -32.53
CA GLU A 222 9.30 -12.02 -33.65
C GLU A 222 10.53 -12.79 -33.15
N VAL A 223 11.01 -13.71 -34.00
CA VAL A 223 12.29 -14.39 -33.82
C VAL A 223 13.42 -13.34 -33.94
N PRO A 224 14.45 -13.34 -33.07
CA PRO A 224 14.85 -14.43 -32.16
C PRO A 224 14.24 -14.39 -30.75
N PHE A 225 13.48 -13.35 -30.37
CA PHE A 225 13.04 -13.19 -28.99
C PHE A 225 11.85 -14.10 -28.64
N GLY A 226 10.80 -14.09 -29.45
CA GLY A 226 9.65 -14.99 -29.30
C GLY A 226 8.88 -14.91 -27.97
N LEU A 227 9.01 -13.82 -27.20
CA LEU A 227 8.40 -13.70 -25.87
C LEU A 227 6.96 -13.16 -25.96
N ALA A 228 6.04 -13.99 -26.45
CA ALA A 228 4.65 -13.60 -26.70
C ALA A 228 3.93 -13.06 -25.44
N ALA A 229 4.18 -13.65 -24.27
CA ALA A 229 3.58 -13.21 -23.01
C ALA A 229 4.07 -11.82 -22.59
N VAL A 230 5.38 -11.58 -22.67
CA VAL A 230 6.01 -10.26 -22.43
C VAL A 230 5.43 -9.21 -23.36
N ALA A 231 5.32 -9.52 -24.64
CA ALA A 231 4.71 -8.62 -25.61
C ALA A 231 3.23 -8.33 -25.29
N GLY A 232 2.48 -9.32 -24.80
CA GLY A 232 1.08 -9.17 -24.40
C GLY A 232 0.91 -8.19 -23.23
N VAL A 233 1.69 -8.35 -22.16
CA VAL A 233 1.61 -7.44 -21.00
C VAL A 233 2.15 -6.05 -21.31
N ALA A 234 3.18 -5.93 -22.15
CA ALA A 234 3.67 -4.63 -22.62
C ALA A 234 2.65 -3.92 -23.52
N GLU A 235 1.92 -4.66 -24.38
CA GLU A 235 0.83 -4.11 -25.17
C GLU A 235 -0.32 -3.63 -24.28
N MET A 236 -0.65 -4.36 -23.21
CA MET A 236 -1.65 -3.94 -22.23
C MET A 236 -1.28 -2.57 -21.64
N ILE A 237 -0.05 -2.40 -21.14
CA ILE A 237 0.45 -1.11 -20.62
C ILE A 237 0.33 -0.02 -21.69
N ASN A 238 0.75 -0.32 -22.93
CA ASN A 238 0.71 0.64 -24.03
C ASN A 238 -0.71 1.08 -24.41
N ARG A 239 -1.72 0.21 -24.21
CA ARG A 239 -3.14 0.53 -24.45
C ARG A 239 -3.79 1.28 -23.29
N LEU A 240 -3.28 1.14 -22.07
CA LEU A 240 -3.77 1.90 -20.92
C LEU A 240 -3.27 3.35 -20.95
N HIS A 241 -2.04 3.59 -21.39
CA HIS A 241 -1.42 4.92 -21.39
C HIS A 241 -2.26 6.06 -22.02
N PRO A 242 -2.85 5.91 -23.22
CA PRO A 242 -3.58 7.01 -23.83
C PRO A 242 -4.93 7.30 -23.15
N ARG A 243 -5.40 6.45 -22.22
CA ARG A 243 -6.55 6.77 -21.35
C ARG A 243 -6.29 7.95 -20.42
N GLY A 244 -5.05 8.41 -20.27
CA GLY A 244 -4.73 9.65 -19.56
C GLY A 244 -4.95 10.93 -20.36
N LYS A 245 -5.17 10.84 -21.68
CA LYS A 245 -5.23 11.99 -22.58
C LYS A 245 -6.68 12.36 -22.87
N ALA A 246 -7.11 13.55 -22.46
CA ALA A 246 -8.48 14.03 -22.64
C ALA A 246 -9.00 13.89 -24.09
N ASN A 247 -8.17 14.26 -25.09
CA ASN A 247 -8.55 14.16 -26.50
C ASN A 247 -8.74 12.71 -26.98
N GLU A 248 -7.96 11.76 -26.45
CA GLU A 248 -8.15 10.33 -26.79
C GLU A 248 -9.34 9.72 -26.06
N GLN A 249 -9.65 10.19 -24.84
CA GLN A 249 -10.86 9.80 -24.13
C GLN A 249 -12.12 10.22 -24.89
N GLU A 250 -12.19 11.47 -25.33
CA GLU A 250 -13.35 12.02 -26.04
C GLU A 250 -13.54 11.37 -27.41
N SER A 251 -12.46 11.19 -28.17
CA SER A 251 -12.53 10.58 -29.51
C SER A 251 -12.86 9.08 -29.50
N LYS A 252 -12.47 8.34 -28.47
CA LYS A 252 -12.64 6.87 -28.41
C LYS A 252 -13.64 6.39 -27.35
N GLY A 253 -14.24 7.31 -26.60
CA GLY A 253 -15.18 6.99 -25.50
C GLY A 253 -14.55 6.16 -24.39
N TRP A 254 -13.24 6.34 -24.14
CA TRP A 254 -12.53 5.54 -23.15
C TRP A 254 -12.77 6.02 -21.72
N ARG A 255 -12.93 5.08 -20.78
CA ARG A 255 -12.96 5.39 -19.35
C ARG A 255 -11.61 5.92 -18.85
N LEU A 256 -11.64 6.72 -17.79
CA LEU A 256 -10.44 7.13 -17.06
C LEU A 256 -9.71 5.89 -16.51
N ALA A 257 -8.38 6.00 -16.38
CA ALA A 257 -7.60 5.02 -15.64
C ALA A 257 -8.08 4.96 -14.19
N GLN A 258 -8.28 3.75 -13.69
CA GLN A 258 -8.62 3.48 -12.29
C GLN A 258 -7.43 2.89 -11.57
N GLU A 259 -7.50 2.82 -10.24
CA GLU A 259 -6.43 2.29 -9.40
C GLU A 259 -5.99 0.88 -9.86
N GLU A 260 -6.96 0.05 -10.22
CA GLU A 260 -6.76 -1.32 -10.70
C GLU A 260 -5.96 -1.38 -12.01
N ASP A 261 -6.06 -0.37 -12.88
CA ASP A 261 -5.22 -0.28 -14.08
C ASP A 261 -3.76 0.03 -13.72
N GLY A 262 -3.56 0.90 -12.73
CA GLY A 262 -2.24 1.22 -12.19
C GLY A 262 -1.60 -0.01 -11.55
N GLU A 263 -2.33 -0.71 -10.69
CA GLU A 263 -1.89 -1.98 -10.09
C GLU A 263 -1.52 -3.01 -11.17
N ALA A 264 -2.41 -3.23 -12.16
CA ALA A 264 -2.15 -4.15 -13.25
C ALA A 264 -0.89 -3.80 -14.05
N ALA A 265 -0.62 -2.50 -14.29
CA ALA A 265 0.58 -2.04 -14.96
C ALA A 265 1.85 -2.33 -14.14
N VAL A 266 1.83 -2.10 -12.83
CA VAL A 266 2.95 -2.42 -11.93
C VAL A 266 3.21 -3.94 -11.90
N HIS A 267 2.15 -4.75 -11.85
CA HIS A 267 2.24 -6.21 -11.95
C HIS A 267 2.85 -6.66 -13.27
N ALA A 268 2.49 -6.02 -14.38
CA ALA A 268 3.07 -6.29 -15.69
C ALA A 268 4.57 -5.98 -15.74
N ILE A 269 5.06 -4.90 -15.10
CA ILE A 269 6.50 -4.64 -15.00
C ILE A 269 7.21 -5.74 -14.20
N GLY A 270 6.61 -6.17 -13.09
CA GLY A 270 7.17 -7.27 -12.29
C GLY A 270 7.24 -8.58 -13.08
N PHE A 271 6.22 -8.87 -13.91
CA PHE A 271 6.23 -10.00 -14.82
C PHE A 271 7.33 -9.88 -15.89
N ILE A 272 7.46 -8.72 -16.54
CA ILE A 272 8.49 -8.46 -17.55
C ILE A 272 9.88 -8.73 -16.98
N LEU A 273 10.20 -8.21 -15.78
CA LEU A 273 11.49 -8.44 -15.12
C LEU A 273 11.82 -9.92 -14.91
N ARG A 274 10.83 -10.74 -14.56
CA ARG A 274 11.01 -12.20 -14.37
C ARG A 274 11.27 -12.90 -15.69
N GLU A 275 10.46 -12.62 -16.70
CA GLU A 275 10.57 -13.28 -18.01
C GLU A 275 11.87 -12.95 -18.74
N ILE A 276 12.39 -11.72 -18.58
CA ILE A 276 13.69 -11.34 -19.17
C ILE A 276 14.89 -11.78 -18.31
N GLY A 277 14.66 -12.43 -17.17
CA GLY A 277 15.70 -12.95 -16.28
C GLY A 277 16.42 -11.89 -15.43
N TRP A 278 15.83 -10.71 -15.26
CA TRP A 278 16.39 -9.60 -14.47
C TRP A 278 15.84 -9.52 -13.04
N ALA A 279 14.88 -10.36 -12.68
CA ALA A 279 14.37 -10.48 -11.32
C ALA A 279 15.21 -11.46 -10.46
N MET A 280 15.25 -11.21 -9.15
CA MET A 280 15.61 -12.20 -8.12
C MET A 280 14.41 -13.01 -7.64
#